data_AF-A0A1H1A7G9-F1
#
_entry.id   AF-A0A1H1A7G9-F1
#
_cell.length_a   1.000
_cell.length_b   1.000
_cell.length_c   1.000
_cell.angle_alpha   90.00
_cell.angle_beta   90.00
_cell.angle_gamma   90.00
#
_symmetry.space_group_name_H-M   'P 1'
#
loop_
_entity.id
_entity.type
_entity.pdbx_description
1 polymer ?
#
loop_
_entity_poly.entity_id
_entity_poly.type
_entity_poly.pdbx_seq_one_letter_code
_entity_poly.pdbx_strand_id
1 'polypeptide(L)'
;MKILGGLSFLVLVLLGAPTAYASPEPDFCKVLRAFVDSVQPDQTREFIFRTSWGSNFKDTAELALAAKRCTHNGYGPAAKVCAYLMEYGSTEFTGADVKDAVSCLSRKTKFDGDLNLNEAFFSFSYGSDNRGALIDVSFKPDATVGGMAFRLVAVGY
;
A
#
# COMPACT_ATOMS: atom_id res chain seq x y z
N MET A 1 -53.24 31.01 39.30
CA MET A 1 -52.15 31.66 38.53
C MET A 1 -51.36 30.55 37.85
N LYS A 2 -51.49 30.34 36.53
CA LYS A 2 -50.62 30.89 35.45
C LYS A 2 -49.19 30.30 35.58
N ILE A 3 -48.55 29.64 34.60
CA ILE A 3 -48.53 29.81 33.13
C ILE A 3 -48.09 28.49 32.45
N LEU A 4 -48.61 28.26 31.23
CA LEU A 4 -48.18 27.28 30.23
C LEU A 4 -46.67 27.34 29.90
N GLY A 5 -46.11 26.23 29.43
CA GLY A 5 -44.80 26.21 28.77
C GLY A 5 -44.59 24.93 27.98
N GLY A 6 -45.28 24.81 26.84
CA GLY A 6 -45.07 23.74 25.88
C GLY A 6 -43.92 24.00 24.92
N LEU A 7 -43.55 22.93 24.21
CA LEU A 7 -42.68 22.83 23.03
C LEU A 7 -41.18 23.08 23.19
N SER A 8 -40.39 22.00 23.08
CA SER A 8 -39.80 21.65 21.77
C SER A 8 -39.04 20.33 21.86
N PHE A 9 -39.57 19.31 21.18
CA PHE A 9 -38.87 18.05 20.92
C PHE A 9 -37.85 18.31 19.79
N LEU A 10 -36.57 18.42 20.12
CA LEU A 10 -35.50 18.53 19.13
C LEU A 10 -35.19 17.11 18.63
N VAL A 11 -35.79 16.70 17.51
CA VAL A 11 -35.45 15.44 16.82
C VAL A 11 -34.15 15.66 16.06
N LEU A 12 -33.03 15.19 16.62
CA LEU A 12 -31.72 15.18 15.95
C LEU A 12 -31.72 14.02 14.94
N VAL A 13 -32.06 14.31 13.67
CA VAL A 13 -31.87 13.34 12.58
C VAL A 13 -30.38 13.28 12.27
N LEU A 14 -29.67 12.33 12.89
CA LEU A 14 -28.33 11.89 12.49
C LEU A 14 -28.46 11.18 11.13
N LEU A 15 -28.47 11.95 10.06
CA LEU A 15 -28.25 11.45 8.70
C LEU A 15 -26.87 10.78 8.70
N GLY A 16 -26.87 9.46 8.55
CA GLY A 16 -25.67 8.65 8.43
C GLY A 16 -24.80 9.19 7.30
N ALA A 17 -23.68 9.80 7.66
CA ALA A 17 -22.61 10.01 6.71
C ALA A 17 -22.19 8.62 6.21
N PRO A 18 -22.08 8.40 4.88
CA PRO A 18 -21.48 7.18 4.40
C PRO A 18 -20.10 7.07 5.04
N THR A 19 -19.79 5.90 5.60
CA THR A 19 -18.44 5.56 6.05
C THR A 19 -17.51 5.80 4.86
N ALA A 20 -16.76 6.90 4.91
CA ALA A 20 -15.74 7.20 3.94
C ALA A 20 -14.62 6.18 4.17
N TYR A 21 -14.69 5.06 3.44
CA TYR A 21 -13.57 4.13 3.34
C TYR A 21 -12.39 4.92 2.80
N ALA A 22 -11.30 4.97 3.56
CA ALA A 22 -10.07 5.63 3.13
C ALA A 22 -9.66 5.00 1.79
N SER A 23 -9.79 5.78 0.72
CA SER A 23 -9.29 5.39 -0.60
C SER A 23 -7.77 5.39 -0.52
N PRO A 24 -7.07 4.47 -1.23
CA PRO A 24 -5.62 4.51 -1.31
C PRO A 24 -5.14 5.89 -1.75
N GLU A 25 -3.99 6.32 -1.25
CA GLU A 25 -3.46 7.65 -1.53
C GLU A 25 -3.33 7.86 -3.06
N PRO A 26 -3.96 8.90 -3.64
CA PRO A 26 -4.04 9.05 -5.10
C PRO A 26 -2.68 9.07 -5.80
N ASP A 27 -1.69 9.68 -5.15
CA ASP A 27 -0.34 9.80 -5.69
C ASP A 27 0.43 8.47 -5.67
N PHE A 28 0.24 7.64 -4.63
CA PHE A 28 0.80 6.29 -4.62
C PHE A 28 0.24 5.43 -5.74
N CYS A 29 -1.09 5.42 -5.90
CA CYS A 29 -1.73 4.70 -7.01
C CYS A 29 -1.22 5.16 -8.37
N LYS A 30 -0.97 6.46 -8.55
CA LYS A 30 -0.48 7.02 -9.81
C LYS A 30 0.91 6.49 -10.16
N VAL A 31 1.87 6.54 -9.23
CA VAL A 31 3.23 6.04 -9.50
C VAL A 31 3.25 4.52 -9.67
N LEU A 32 2.40 3.81 -8.90
CA LEU A 32 2.32 2.35 -8.96
C LEU A 32 1.74 1.85 -10.29
N ARG A 33 0.65 2.46 -10.75
CA ARG A 33 0.07 2.14 -12.07
C ARG A 33 1.04 2.46 -13.20
N ALA A 34 1.71 3.62 -13.14
CA ALA A 34 2.73 3.96 -14.14
C ALA A 34 3.88 2.95 -14.19
N PHE A 35 4.28 2.38 -13.04
CA PHE A 35 5.25 1.28 -13.00
C PHE A 35 4.70 0.04 -13.72
N VAL A 36 3.50 -0.42 -13.38
CA VAL A 36 2.91 -1.63 -13.98
C VAL A 36 2.63 -1.45 -15.48
N ASP A 37 2.04 -0.32 -15.89
CA ASP A 37 1.73 0.01 -17.29
C ASP A 37 2.99 0.03 -18.18
N SER A 38 4.15 0.34 -17.60
CA SER A 38 5.42 0.44 -18.33
C SER A 38 6.04 -0.92 -18.70
N VAL A 39 5.62 -2.01 -18.04
CA VAL A 39 6.21 -3.34 -18.20
C VAL A 39 5.79 -3.93 -19.54
N GLN A 40 6.75 -4.13 -20.45
CA GLN A 40 6.49 -4.67 -21.78
C GLN A 40 6.17 -6.18 -21.75
N PRO A 41 5.54 -6.74 -22.80
CA PRO A 41 5.36 -8.19 -22.91
C PRO A 41 6.68 -8.94 -22.69
N ASP A 42 6.60 -10.07 -21.99
CA ASP A 42 7.71 -10.94 -21.63
C ASP A 42 8.79 -10.29 -20.75
N GLN A 43 8.55 -9.07 -20.24
CA GLN A 43 9.42 -8.45 -19.24
C GLN A 43 8.91 -8.72 -17.83
N THR A 44 9.86 -9.08 -16.96
CA THR A 44 9.65 -9.08 -15.51
C THR A 44 10.32 -7.87 -14.91
N ARG A 45 9.56 -7.05 -14.19
CA ARG A 45 10.06 -5.91 -13.43
C ARG A 45 9.59 -6.00 -11.99
N GLU A 46 10.41 -5.51 -11.08
CA GLU A 46 10.12 -5.58 -9.66
C GLU A 46 10.63 -4.34 -8.92
N PHE A 47 10.06 -4.14 -7.73
CA PHE A 47 10.69 -3.38 -6.67
C PHE A 47 10.51 -4.13 -5.34
N ILE A 48 11.40 -3.81 -4.39
CA ILE A 48 11.33 -4.33 -3.02
C ILE A 48 11.53 -3.17 -2.05
N PHE A 49 10.48 -2.83 -1.31
CA PHE A 49 10.53 -1.89 -0.20
C PHE A 49 10.70 -2.65 1.11
N ARG A 50 11.74 -2.30 1.85
CA ARG A 50 12.11 -2.92 3.12
C ARG A 50 12.01 -1.92 4.24
N THR A 51 11.52 -2.38 5.38
CA THR A 51 11.35 -1.58 6.58
C THR A 51 11.86 -2.35 7.79
N SER A 52 12.53 -1.65 8.69
CA SER A 52 12.91 -2.17 10.00
C SER A 52 12.40 -1.21 11.06
N TRP A 53 11.63 -1.74 12.02
CA TRP A 53 11.06 -0.97 13.12
C TRP A 53 11.68 -1.42 14.45
N GLY A 54 12.08 -0.46 15.27
CA GLY A 54 12.77 -0.69 16.54
C GLY A 54 14.27 -1.03 16.40
N SER A 55 14.81 -1.06 15.18
CA SER A 55 16.23 -1.31 14.91
C SER A 55 16.62 -0.87 13.49
N ASN A 56 17.91 -0.94 13.17
CA ASN A 56 18.37 -0.86 11.78
C ASN A 56 18.28 -2.24 11.09
N PHE A 57 18.67 -2.33 9.81
CA PHE A 57 18.84 -3.60 9.12
C PHE A 57 20.05 -4.38 9.67
N LYS A 58 20.00 -5.70 9.63
CA LYS A 58 21.06 -6.60 10.15
C LYS A 58 22.40 -6.42 9.44
N ASP A 59 22.37 -5.94 8.21
CA ASP A 59 23.55 -5.68 7.38
C ASP A 59 24.14 -4.28 7.57
N THR A 60 23.57 -3.47 8.47
CA THR A 60 23.96 -2.09 8.71
C THR A 60 24.43 -1.92 10.14
N ALA A 61 25.70 -1.52 10.32
CA ALA A 61 26.33 -1.41 11.65
C ALA A 61 25.80 -0.21 12.46
N GLU A 62 25.29 0.82 11.80
CA GLU A 62 24.78 2.02 12.46
C GLU A 62 23.48 1.71 13.21
N LEU A 63 23.34 2.25 14.42
CA LEU A 63 22.12 2.11 15.19
C LEU A 63 21.05 3.05 14.63
N ALA A 64 19.84 2.53 14.45
CA ALA A 64 18.66 3.31 14.08
C ALA A 64 17.44 2.78 14.83
N LEU A 65 16.49 3.66 15.13
CA LEU A 65 15.19 3.26 15.70
C LEU A 65 14.21 2.79 14.62
N ALA A 66 14.45 3.21 13.37
CA ALA A 66 13.66 2.88 12.22
C ALA A 66 14.53 3.00 10.97
N ALA A 67 14.37 2.11 10.01
CA ALA A 67 15.09 2.16 8.73
C ALA A 67 14.19 1.77 7.57
N LYS A 68 14.41 2.42 6.42
CA LYS A 68 13.77 2.09 5.14
C LYS A 68 14.84 1.86 4.09
N ARG A 69 14.57 0.97 3.14
CA ARG A 69 15.39 0.76 1.94
C ARG A 69 14.50 0.32 0.79
N CYS A 70 14.76 0.80 -0.41
CA CYS A 70 14.03 0.35 -1.59
C CYS A 70 14.97 -0.06 -2.72
N THR A 71 14.72 -1.22 -3.31
CA THR A 71 15.48 -1.77 -4.45
C THR A 71 14.60 -1.77 -5.68
N HIS A 72 15.11 -1.26 -6.80
CA HIS A 72 14.39 -1.17 -8.07
C HIS A 72 15.22 -1.64 -9.28
N ASN A 73 16.39 -2.24 -9.05
CA ASN A 73 17.28 -2.82 -10.07
C ASN A 73 17.55 -1.90 -11.29
N GLY A 74 17.68 -0.59 -11.05
CA GLY A 74 17.93 0.40 -12.12
C GLY A 74 16.72 0.71 -13.01
N TYR A 75 15.55 0.10 -12.79
CA TYR A 75 14.37 0.34 -13.62
C TYR A 75 13.70 1.68 -13.23
N GLY A 76 13.72 2.65 -14.15
CA GLY A 76 13.25 4.02 -13.89
C GLY A 76 11.83 4.13 -13.33
N PRO A 77 10.82 3.42 -13.88
CA PRO A 77 9.47 3.44 -13.31
C PRO A 77 9.40 2.87 -11.89
N ALA A 78 10.15 1.79 -11.59
CA ALA A 78 10.25 1.26 -10.23
C ALA A 78 10.99 2.22 -9.28
N ALA A 79 11.98 2.97 -9.77
CA ALA A 79 12.67 3.99 -8.98
C ALA A 79 11.71 5.09 -8.48
N LYS A 80 10.70 5.46 -9.27
CA LYS A 80 9.66 6.42 -8.87
C LYS A 80 8.77 5.88 -7.75
N VAL A 81 8.41 4.59 -7.81
CA VAL A 81 7.68 3.93 -6.72
C VAL A 81 8.55 3.88 -5.46
N CYS A 82 9.82 3.53 -5.60
CA CYS A 82 10.76 3.55 -4.48
C CYS A 82 10.92 4.93 -3.86
N ALA A 83 11.06 5.99 -4.66
CA ALA A 83 11.15 7.35 -4.16
C ALA A 83 9.92 7.72 -3.32
N TYR A 84 8.73 7.34 -3.78
CA TYR A 84 7.49 7.54 -3.03
C TYR A 84 7.50 6.80 -1.68
N LEU A 85 7.80 5.50 -1.67
CA LEU A 85 7.77 4.68 -0.46
C LEU A 85 8.84 5.08 0.56
N MET A 86 10.01 5.50 0.07
CA MET A 86 11.06 6.04 0.94
C MET A 86 10.60 7.29 1.68
N GLU A 87 9.91 8.21 0.98
CA GLU A 87 9.38 9.45 1.56
C GLU A 87 8.16 9.18 2.46
N TYR A 88 7.12 8.53 1.93
CA TYR A 88 5.79 8.49 2.53
C TYR A 88 5.41 7.14 3.14
N GLY A 89 6.07 6.04 2.75
CA GLY A 89 5.71 4.70 3.20
C GLY A 89 5.82 4.54 4.71
N SER A 90 5.05 3.63 5.31
CA SER A 90 5.11 3.43 6.76
C SER A 90 6.23 2.45 7.13
N THR A 91 7.12 2.85 8.05
CA THR A 91 8.14 1.92 8.58
C THR A 91 7.54 0.93 9.58
N GLU A 92 6.64 1.40 10.44
CA GLU A 92 6.01 0.57 11.50
C GLU A 92 4.87 -0.29 10.94
N PHE A 93 4.09 0.27 10.01
CA PHE A 93 2.86 -0.33 9.48
C PHE A 93 2.92 -0.54 7.97
N THR A 94 4.01 -1.11 7.45
CA THR A 94 4.22 -1.34 6.00
C THR A 94 3.12 -2.20 5.35
N GLY A 95 2.39 -2.98 6.15
CA GLY A 95 1.19 -3.68 5.67
C GLY A 95 0.12 -2.72 5.10
N ALA A 96 0.06 -1.46 5.55
CA ALA A 96 -0.80 -0.44 4.96
C ALA A 96 -0.39 -0.12 3.51
N ASP A 97 0.91 0.08 3.25
CA ASP A 97 1.43 0.32 1.90
C ASP A 97 1.11 -0.86 0.96
N VAL A 98 1.15 -2.09 1.48
CA VAL A 98 0.78 -3.30 0.74
C VAL A 98 -0.71 -3.33 0.41
N LYS A 99 -1.58 -3.04 1.40
CA LYS A 99 -3.04 -2.96 1.20
C LYS A 99 -3.39 -1.91 0.15
N ASP A 100 -2.74 -0.75 0.20
CA ASP A 100 -2.92 0.33 -0.76
C ASP A 100 -2.47 -0.10 -2.16
N ALA A 101 -1.30 -0.73 -2.28
CA ALA A 101 -0.80 -1.21 -3.56
C ALA A 101 -1.75 -2.22 -4.22
N VAL A 102 -2.24 -3.19 -3.44
CA VAL A 102 -3.20 -4.19 -3.93
C VAL A 102 -4.53 -3.53 -4.29
N SER A 103 -5.05 -2.61 -3.47
CA SER A 103 -6.30 -1.89 -3.75
C SER A 103 -6.18 -0.97 -4.97
N CYS A 104 -5.01 -0.39 -5.22
CA CYS A 104 -4.73 0.46 -6.38
C CYS A 104 -4.77 -0.33 -7.70
N LEU A 105 -4.24 -1.56 -7.71
CA LEU A 105 -4.06 -2.38 -8.92
C LEU A 105 -5.20 -3.38 -9.11
N SER A 106 -5.65 -4.06 -8.06
CA SER A 106 -6.86 -4.89 -8.06
C SER A 106 -8.07 -4.06 -7.63
N ARG A 107 -8.62 -3.25 -8.54
CA ARG A 107 -9.62 -2.20 -8.24
C ARG A 107 -10.90 -2.67 -7.54
N LYS A 108 -11.19 -3.97 -7.53
CA LYS A 108 -12.35 -4.55 -6.83
C LYS A 108 -12.00 -5.08 -5.44
N THR A 109 -10.72 -5.25 -5.14
CA THR A 109 -10.26 -5.66 -3.82
C THR A 109 -10.41 -4.50 -2.85
N LYS A 110 -10.97 -4.81 -1.68
CA LYS A 110 -11.09 -3.87 -0.56
C LYS A 110 -10.64 -4.61 0.69
N PHE A 111 -9.78 -3.97 1.46
CA PHE A 111 -9.41 -4.46 2.78
C PHE A 111 -10.20 -3.70 3.84
N ASP A 112 -10.48 -4.39 4.93
CA ASP A 112 -10.98 -3.75 6.13
C ASP A 112 -9.91 -2.81 6.72
N GLY A 113 -10.35 -1.71 7.34
CA GLY A 113 -9.46 -0.71 7.93
C GLY A 113 -8.63 -1.27 9.08
N ASP A 114 -9.24 -2.14 9.89
CA ASP A 114 -8.65 -2.73 11.09
C ASP A 114 -7.86 -4.01 10.79
N LEU A 115 -7.90 -4.48 9.53
CA LEU A 115 -7.11 -5.63 9.10
C LEU A 115 -5.63 -5.29 9.06
N ASN A 116 -4.84 -5.97 9.88
CA ASN A 116 -3.38 -5.92 9.83
C ASN A 116 -2.82 -7.11 9.05
N LEU A 117 -1.86 -6.83 8.18
CA LEU A 117 -1.09 -7.85 7.48
C LEU A 117 0.17 -8.15 8.29
N ASN A 118 0.34 -9.40 8.73
CA ASN A 118 1.60 -9.88 9.31
C ASN A 118 2.48 -10.49 8.22
N GLU A 119 1.86 -11.32 7.37
CA GLU A 119 2.41 -11.87 6.15
C GLU A 119 1.30 -11.97 5.11
N ALA A 120 1.62 -11.79 3.83
CA ALA A 120 0.64 -11.91 2.76
C ALA A 120 1.28 -12.25 1.41
N PHE A 121 0.52 -12.95 0.58
CA PHE A 121 0.83 -13.21 -0.82
C PHE A 121 -0.44 -13.00 -1.66
N PHE A 122 -0.35 -12.16 -2.69
CA PHE A 122 -1.44 -11.89 -3.61
C PHE A 122 -0.96 -12.07 -5.04
N SER A 123 -1.78 -12.69 -5.88
CA SER A 123 -1.55 -12.84 -7.32
C SER A 123 -2.81 -12.43 -8.06
N PHE A 124 -2.70 -11.52 -9.02
CA PHE A 124 -3.83 -11.04 -9.81
C PHE A 124 -3.36 -10.43 -11.14
N SER A 125 -4.26 -10.34 -12.13
CA SER A 125 -3.98 -9.64 -13.38
C SER A 125 -4.33 -8.16 -13.28
N TYR A 126 -3.55 -7.32 -13.95
CA TYR A 126 -3.82 -5.90 -14.14
C TYR A 126 -3.75 -5.55 -15.64
N GLY A 127 -4.76 -4.85 -16.15
CA GLY A 127 -4.85 -4.47 -17.56
C GLY A 127 -6.08 -5.06 -18.25
N SER A 128 -5.95 -5.32 -19.54
CA SER A 128 -6.94 -6.00 -20.39
C SER A 128 -6.49 -7.42 -20.73
N ASP A 129 -7.34 -8.17 -21.43
CA ASP A 129 -7.05 -9.55 -21.84
C ASP A 129 -5.86 -9.64 -22.82
N ASN A 130 -5.60 -8.58 -23.59
CA ASN A 130 -4.56 -8.57 -24.65
C ASN A 130 -3.34 -7.70 -24.30
N ARG A 131 -3.39 -6.98 -23.18
CA ARG A 131 -2.28 -6.12 -22.73
C ARG A 131 -2.40 -5.89 -21.24
N GLY A 132 -1.39 -6.28 -20.50
CA GLY A 132 -1.38 -6.11 -19.05
C GLY A 132 -0.13 -6.65 -18.39
N ALA A 133 -0.26 -6.96 -17.11
CA ALA A 133 0.75 -7.67 -16.35
C ALA A 133 0.10 -8.61 -15.32
N LEU A 134 0.74 -9.75 -15.11
CA LEU A 134 0.51 -10.58 -13.93
C LEU A 134 1.27 -9.96 -12.76
N ILE A 135 0.56 -9.70 -11.67
CA ILE A 135 1.07 -9.00 -10.50
C ILE A 135 1.18 -9.99 -9.34
N ASP A 136 2.40 -10.17 -8.85
CA ASP A 136 2.66 -10.89 -7.60
C ASP A 136 3.10 -9.89 -6.53
N VAL A 137 2.36 -9.85 -5.43
CA VAL A 137 2.70 -9.06 -4.24
C VAL A 137 3.02 -10.01 -3.11
N SER A 138 4.15 -9.81 -2.44
CA SER A 138 4.48 -10.50 -1.20
C SER A 138 4.86 -9.51 -0.11
N PHE A 139 4.36 -9.77 1.10
CA PHE A 139 4.73 -9.08 2.32
C PHE A 139 5.15 -10.10 3.37
N LYS A 140 6.41 -10.08 3.79
CA LYS A 140 6.95 -11.05 4.74
C LYS A 140 8.25 -10.56 5.39
N PRO A 141 8.72 -11.18 6.48
CA PRO A 141 10.05 -10.93 7.01
C PRO A 141 11.16 -11.18 5.98
N ASP A 142 12.16 -10.30 5.91
CA ASP A 142 13.37 -10.53 5.13
C ASP A 142 14.45 -11.14 6.04
N ALA A 143 14.68 -12.44 5.93
CA ALA A 143 15.62 -13.14 6.81
C ALA A 143 17.07 -12.66 6.63
N THR A 144 17.43 -12.26 5.41
CA THR A 144 18.79 -11.88 5.01
C THR A 144 19.14 -10.49 5.52
N VAL A 145 18.26 -9.52 5.29
CA VAL A 145 18.51 -8.10 5.63
C VAL A 145 17.91 -7.74 7.00
N GLY A 146 16.96 -8.54 7.51
CA GLY A 146 16.14 -8.20 8.67
C GLY A 146 14.96 -7.29 8.30
N GLY A 147 14.02 -7.15 9.23
CA GLY A 147 12.81 -6.35 9.03
C GLY A 147 11.77 -7.03 8.14
N MET A 148 10.87 -6.22 7.58
CA MET A 148 9.80 -6.64 6.66
C MET A 148 10.14 -6.23 5.22
N ALA A 149 9.69 -7.02 4.25
CA ALA A 149 9.81 -6.74 2.83
C ALA A 149 8.44 -6.76 2.15
N PHE A 150 8.05 -5.62 1.60
CA PHE A 150 7.02 -5.50 0.58
C PHE A 150 7.68 -5.59 -0.80
N ARG A 151 7.43 -6.70 -1.49
CA ARG A 151 7.88 -6.92 -2.87
C ARG A 151 6.68 -6.96 -3.81
N LEU A 152 6.83 -6.30 -4.96
CA LEU A 152 5.89 -6.40 -6.07
C LEU A 152 6.64 -6.77 -7.33
N VAL A 153 6.14 -7.78 -8.04
CA VAL A 153 6.60 -8.21 -9.35
C VAL A 153 5.49 -8.00 -10.35
N ALA A 154 5.85 -7.49 -11.52
CA ALA A 154 4.97 -7.38 -12.66
C ALA A 154 5.61 -8.14 -13.84
N VAL A 155 4.88 -9.12 -14.38
CA VAL A 155 5.25 -9.87 -15.59
C VAL A 155 4.32 -9.44 -16.71
N GLY A 156 4.85 -8.71 -17.70
CA GLY A 156 4.04 -8.15 -18.78
C GLY A 156 3.59 -9.19 -19.79
N TYR A 157 2.36 -9.02 -20.29
CA TYR A 157 1.80 -9.75 -21.43
C TYR A 157 1.10 -8.79 -22.41
#